data_AF-A0A946GG13-F1
#
_entry.id   AF-A0A946GG13-F1
#
_cell.length_a   1.000
_cell.length_b   1.000
_cell.length_c   1.000
_cell.angle_alpha   90.00
_cell.angle_beta   90.00
_cell.angle_gamma   90.00
#
_symmetry.space_group_name_H-M   'P 1'
#
loop_
_entity.id
_entity.type
_entity.pdbx_description
1 polymer ?
#
loop_
_entity_poly.entity_id
_entity_poly.type
_entity_poly.pdbx_seq_one_letter_code
_entity_poly.pdbx_strand_id
1 'polypeptide(L)'
;MTESNDILPVETAGTEVTRFNALKHGVLSRYTVLPWENADEYAALMASLVAEHRPNGPTEEHLVEELAGILWRKRRLRLAEAAAHQHGLENATEPYRDTVKAALVHLHGGKQIERVVDAIRATPEETAVEARDLDEDEGMTKDAVVILDAGKPKAYEQAVAVLRADTREWWEDLLSRDPGDYDEDQEPATPNAAGLRRFIDRDLQPWYAQRRMELENRPLIRAQAFGQSLDPDKLSRLARYEVHLDRKLERTLAMLLRLQDLRREMDGS
;
A
#
# COMPACT_ATOMS: atom_id res chain seq x y z
N MET A 1 3.88 -46.06 -68.07
CA MET A 1 5.20 -46.33 -67.47
C MET A 1 5.18 -45.75 -66.07
N THR A 2 5.45 -46.64 -65.09
CA THR A 2 6.08 -46.39 -63.78
C THR A 2 5.36 -45.44 -62.79
N GLU A 3 5.17 -45.74 -61.50
CA GLU A 3 5.71 -46.78 -60.61
C GLU A 3 4.97 -46.75 -59.25
N SER A 4 5.00 -47.90 -58.56
CA SER A 4 5.08 -48.15 -57.09
C SER A 4 4.33 -47.24 -56.10
N ASN A 5 3.32 -47.69 -55.36
CA ASN A 5 3.21 -48.76 -54.33
C ASN A 5 3.79 -48.41 -52.94
N ASP A 6 2.91 -48.61 -51.95
CA ASP A 6 3.06 -48.73 -50.48
C ASP A 6 3.59 -47.56 -49.64
N ILE A 7 2.76 -47.06 -48.70
CA ILE A 7 2.99 -47.15 -47.23
C ILE A 7 1.63 -47.17 -46.46
N LEU A 8 1.36 -48.31 -45.83
CA LEU A 8 0.74 -48.68 -44.54
C LEU A 8 0.05 -47.63 -43.59
N PRO A 9 -0.80 -48.09 -42.63
CA PRO A 9 -1.93 -47.36 -42.07
C PRO A 9 -1.55 -46.39 -40.95
N VAL A 10 -2.13 -45.19 -40.96
CA VAL A 10 -1.95 -44.20 -39.88
C VAL A 10 -2.83 -44.56 -38.69
N GLU A 11 -2.15 -45.16 -37.71
CA GLU A 11 -2.27 -45.02 -36.26
C GLU A 11 -3.59 -44.46 -35.70
N THR A 12 -4.20 -45.31 -34.87
CA THR A 12 -5.19 -44.99 -33.85
C THR A 12 -4.61 -44.02 -32.81
N ALA A 13 -4.46 -42.75 -33.16
CA ALA A 13 -4.09 -41.66 -32.25
C ALA A 13 -5.30 -40.75 -31.93
N GLY A 14 -6.51 -41.32 -31.91
CA GLY A 14 -7.77 -40.56 -31.87
C GLY A 14 -8.55 -40.59 -30.56
N THR A 15 -8.07 -41.29 -29.53
CA THR A 15 -8.85 -41.51 -28.29
C THR A 15 -8.19 -41.00 -27.01
N GLU A 16 -6.87 -40.86 -26.97
CA GLU A 16 -6.16 -40.32 -25.78
C GLU A 16 -6.22 -38.78 -25.72
N VAL A 17 -5.98 -38.10 -26.85
CA VAL A 17 -6.08 -36.63 -26.94
C VAL A 17 -7.51 -36.13 -26.67
N THR A 18 -8.52 -36.95 -26.98
CA THR A 18 -9.94 -36.63 -26.79
C THR A 18 -10.39 -36.83 -25.33
N ARG A 19 -9.78 -37.77 -24.58
CA ARG A 19 -10.03 -37.94 -23.14
C ARG A 19 -9.52 -36.74 -22.32
N PHE A 20 -8.37 -36.19 -22.68
CA PHE A 20 -7.87 -34.95 -22.05
C PHE A 20 -8.70 -33.71 -22.42
N ASN A 21 -9.34 -33.68 -23.60
CA ASN A 21 -10.23 -32.58 -23.98
C ASN A 21 -11.62 -32.62 -23.31
N ALA A 22 -12.13 -33.81 -22.99
CA ALA A 22 -13.36 -33.95 -22.19
C ALA A 22 -13.16 -33.49 -20.73
N LEU A 23 -11.96 -33.64 -20.18
CA LEU A 23 -11.56 -33.08 -18.88
C LEU A 23 -11.36 -31.55 -18.93
N LYS A 24 -10.97 -30.99 -20.08
CA LYS A 24 -10.82 -29.53 -20.26
C LYS A 24 -12.12 -28.73 -20.10
N HIS A 25 -13.28 -29.39 -20.25
CA HIS A 25 -14.62 -28.77 -20.13
C HIS A 25 -15.52 -29.44 -19.08
N GLY A 26 -15.04 -30.47 -18.38
CA GLY A 26 -15.83 -31.25 -17.42
C GLY A 26 -16.02 -30.55 -16.08
N VAL A 27 -17.23 -30.00 -15.86
CA VAL A 27 -17.83 -29.63 -14.55
C VAL A 27 -17.17 -28.49 -13.73
N LEU A 28 -15.89 -28.15 -13.89
CA LEU A 28 -15.21 -27.12 -13.06
C LEU A 28 -14.49 -25.99 -13.84
N SER A 29 -14.56 -26.00 -15.16
CA SER A 29 -13.65 -25.22 -16.03
C SER A 29 -13.98 -23.72 -16.22
N ARG A 30 -15.17 -23.22 -15.86
CA ARG A 30 -15.53 -21.84 -16.27
C ARG A 30 -15.02 -20.69 -15.40
N TYR A 31 -14.51 -20.93 -14.18
CA TYR A 31 -14.12 -19.84 -13.26
C TYR A 31 -12.89 -20.14 -12.38
N THR A 32 -12.12 -21.19 -12.65
CA THR A 32 -10.92 -21.47 -11.83
C THR A 32 -9.86 -20.39 -12.07
N VAL A 33 -9.57 -20.08 -13.33
CA VAL A 33 -8.77 -18.92 -13.75
C VAL A 33 -9.71 -17.85 -14.31
N LEU A 34 -9.59 -16.62 -13.79
CA LEU A 34 -10.38 -15.47 -14.25
C LEU A 34 -9.80 -14.88 -15.55
N PRO A 35 -10.59 -14.12 -16.35
CA PRO A 35 -10.13 -13.60 -17.65
C PRO A 35 -8.87 -12.71 -17.61
N TRP A 36 -8.55 -12.13 -16.46
CA TRP A 36 -7.39 -11.27 -16.23
C TRP A 36 -6.26 -11.96 -15.46
N GLU A 37 -6.39 -13.25 -15.16
CA GLU A 37 -5.35 -14.04 -14.50
C GLU A 37 -4.49 -14.76 -15.54
N ASN A 38 -3.23 -15.01 -15.19
CA ASN A 38 -2.29 -15.69 -16.07
C ASN A 38 -2.60 -17.20 -16.13
N ALA A 39 -3.12 -17.66 -17.27
CA ALA A 39 -3.47 -19.07 -17.48
C ALA A 39 -2.23 -19.99 -17.52
N ASP A 40 -1.08 -19.50 -17.96
CA ASP A 40 0.16 -20.28 -18.03
C ASP A 40 0.71 -20.56 -16.63
N GLU A 41 0.59 -19.61 -15.71
CA GLU A 41 0.96 -19.81 -14.30
C GLU A 41 0.08 -20.87 -13.62
N TYR A 42 -1.22 -20.90 -13.94
CA TYR A 42 -2.11 -21.95 -13.44
C TYR A 42 -1.76 -23.31 -14.04
N ALA A 43 -1.47 -23.36 -15.34
CA ALA A 43 -1.04 -24.58 -16.01
C ALA A 43 0.29 -25.11 -15.43
N ALA A 44 1.24 -24.24 -15.11
CA ALA A 44 2.50 -24.60 -14.46
C ALA A 44 2.29 -25.15 -13.04
N LEU A 45 1.40 -24.54 -12.25
CA LEU A 45 0.99 -25.07 -10.95
C LEU A 45 0.38 -26.47 -11.07
N MET A 46 -0.54 -26.66 -12.01
CA MET A 46 -1.17 -27.95 -12.27
C MET A 46 -0.14 -29.01 -12.65
N ALA A 47 0.75 -28.70 -13.59
CA ALA A 47 1.80 -29.61 -14.03
C ALA A 47 2.72 -30.02 -12.86
N SER A 48 3.03 -29.08 -11.96
CA SER A 48 3.84 -29.33 -10.77
C SER A 48 3.14 -30.31 -9.81
N LEU A 49 1.85 -30.11 -9.54
CA LEU A 49 1.08 -30.99 -8.66
C LEU A 49 0.86 -32.39 -9.26
N VAL A 50 0.67 -32.48 -10.58
CA VAL A 50 0.59 -33.77 -11.28
C VAL A 50 1.93 -34.51 -11.19
N ALA A 51 3.05 -33.81 -11.37
CA ALA A 51 4.39 -34.40 -11.25
C ALA A 51 4.69 -34.86 -9.81
N GLU A 52 4.27 -34.08 -8.81
CA GLU A 52 4.43 -34.38 -7.39
C GLU A 52 3.62 -35.61 -6.97
N HIS A 53 2.32 -35.63 -7.29
CA HIS A 53 1.41 -36.65 -6.78
C HIS A 53 1.27 -37.86 -7.68
N ARG A 54 1.58 -37.77 -8.98
CA ARG A 54 1.45 -38.88 -9.95
C ARG A 54 0.09 -39.57 -9.85
N PRO A 55 -1.02 -38.84 -10.07
CA PRO A 55 -2.36 -39.39 -9.92
C PRO A 55 -2.56 -40.59 -10.86
N ASN A 56 -3.26 -41.62 -10.39
CA ASN A 56 -3.66 -42.76 -11.21
C ASN A 56 -5.19 -42.87 -11.24
N GLY A 57 -5.76 -42.64 -12.42
CA GLY A 57 -7.18 -42.75 -12.66
C GLY A 57 -7.97 -41.49 -12.27
N PRO A 58 -9.26 -41.46 -12.63
CA PRO A 58 -10.06 -40.23 -12.64
C PRO A 58 -10.27 -39.61 -11.25
N THR A 59 -10.30 -40.42 -10.19
CA THR A 59 -10.52 -39.92 -8.83
C THR A 59 -9.30 -39.17 -8.30
N GLU A 60 -8.09 -39.71 -8.49
CA GLU A 60 -6.87 -39.01 -8.06
C GLU A 60 -6.57 -37.80 -8.93
N GLU A 61 -6.82 -37.89 -10.24
CA GLU A 61 -6.72 -36.75 -11.16
C GLU A 61 -7.63 -35.60 -10.70
N HIS A 62 -8.88 -35.91 -10.36
CA HIS A 62 -9.82 -34.93 -9.84
C HIS A 62 -9.35 -34.29 -8.51
N LEU A 63 -8.80 -35.08 -7.59
CA LEU A 63 -8.29 -34.55 -6.32
C LEU A 63 -7.08 -33.61 -6.54
N VAL A 64 -6.17 -33.96 -7.45
CA VAL A 64 -5.05 -33.08 -7.84
C VAL A 64 -5.56 -31.79 -8.49
N GLU A 65 -6.57 -31.88 -9.35
CA GLU A 65 -7.20 -30.70 -9.94
C GLU A 65 -7.84 -29.79 -8.88
N GLU A 66 -8.54 -30.38 -7.91
CA GLU A 66 -9.12 -29.65 -6.78
C GLU A 66 -8.05 -28.98 -5.91
N LEU A 67 -6.90 -29.62 -5.67
CA LEU A 67 -5.77 -29.00 -4.95
C LEU A 67 -5.28 -27.75 -5.68
N ALA A 68 -5.05 -27.84 -6.99
CA ALA A 68 -4.62 -26.70 -7.80
C ALA A 68 -5.63 -25.56 -7.74
N GLY A 69 -6.92 -25.87 -7.85
CA GLY A 69 -8.00 -24.89 -7.76
C GLY A 69 -8.10 -24.23 -6.37
N ILE A 70 -7.82 -24.96 -5.28
CA ILE A 70 -7.80 -24.39 -3.93
C ILE A 70 -6.60 -23.45 -3.77
N LEU A 71 -5.40 -23.89 -4.16
CA LEU A 71 -4.18 -23.07 -4.09
C LEU A 71 -4.32 -21.78 -4.92
N TRP A 72 -4.94 -21.86 -6.10
CA TRP A 72 -5.19 -20.69 -6.93
C TRP A 72 -6.14 -19.68 -6.27
N ARG A 73 -7.22 -20.15 -5.64
CA ARG A 73 -8.13 -19.30 -4.86
C ARG A 73 -7.46 -18.69 -3.63
N LYS A 74 -6.56 -19.42 -2.96
CA LYS A 74 -5.74 -18.86 -1.86
C LYS A 74 -4.82 -17.74 -2.35
N ARG A 75 -4.20 -17.88 -3.53
CA ARG A 75 -3.42 -16.79 -4.14
C ARG A 75 -4.27 -15.54 -4.38
N ARG A 76 -5.47 -15.72 -4.94
CA ARG A 76 -6.44 -14.62 -5.15
C ARG A 76 -6.85 -13.96 -3.83
N LEU A 77 -7.02 -14.75 -2.77
CA LEU A 77 -7.37 -14.25 -1.44
C LEU A 77 -6.28 -13.31 -0.89
N ARG A 78 -5.00 -13.68 -1.02
CA ARG A 78 -3.87 -12.81 -0.64
C ARG A 78 -3.83 -11.50 -1.41
N LEU A 79 -4.13 -11.54 -2.71
CA LEU A 79 -4.25 -10.33 -3.53
C LEU A 79 -5.43 -9.46 -3.09
N ALA A 80 -6.57 -10.07 -2.75
CA ALA A 80 -7.75 -9.36 -2.25
C ALA A 80 -7.51 -8.72 -0.88
N GLU A 81 -6.79 -9.39 0.02
CA GLU A 81 -6.35 -8.83 1.30
C GLU A 81 -5.47 -7.59 1.07
N ALA A 82 -4.43 -7.72 0.25
CA ALA A 82 -3.55 -6.61 -0.09
C ALA A 82 -4.32 -5.43 -0.72
N ALA A 83 -5.25 -5.70 -1.64
CA ALA A 83 -6.07 -4.67 -2.26
C ALA A 83 -7.02 -3.99 -1.27
N ALA A 84 -7.61 -4.75 -0.33
CA ALA A 84 -8.45 -4.20 0.72
C ALA A 84 -7.65 -3.27 1.65
N HIS A 85 -6.42 -3.65 2.01
CA HIS A 85 -5.51 -2.78 2.76
C HIS A 85 -5.15 -1.50 2.00
N GLN A 86 -4.83 -1.60 0.70
CA GLN A 86 -4.49 -0.42 -0.09
C GLN A 86 -5.67 0.55 -0.24
N HIS A 87 -6.87 0.03 -0.50
CA HIS A 87 -8.06 0.85 -0.57
C HIS A 87 -8.44 1.48 0.77
N GLY A 88 -8.27 0.73 1.87
CA GLY A 88 -8.40 1.31 3.20
C GLY A 88 -7.38 2.41 3.45
N LEU A 89 -6.15 2.29 2.92
CA LEU A 89 -5.10 3.28 3.09
C LEU A 89 -5.41 4.56 2.32
N GLU A 90 -5.92 4.43 1.09
CA GLU A 90 -6.45 5.54 0.30
C GLU A 90 -7.54 6.29 1.09
N ASN A 91 -8.53 5.59 1.64
CA ASN A 91 -9.57 6.20 2.46
C ASN A 91 -9.00 6.81 3.76
N ALA A 92 -8.03 6.17 4.42
CA ALA A 92 -7.37 6.72 5.61
C ALA A 92 -6.54 7.98 5.31
N THR A 93 -6.25 8.23 4.03
CA THR A 93 -5.59 9.46 3.58
C THR A 93 -6.59 10.57 3.21
N GLU A 94 -7.88 10.28 3.01
CA GLU A 94 -8.95 11.26 2.77
C GLU A 94 -9.97 11.27 3.92
N PRO A 95 -9.91 12.17 4.94
CA PRO A 95 -9.29 13.49 5.04
C PRO A 95 -8.06 13.52 5.97
N TYR A 96 -6.91 13.91 5.41
CA TYR A 96 -5.56 13.94 6.02
C TYR A 96 -5.46 14.45 7.47
N ARG A 97 -6.31 15.40 7.90
CA ARG A 97 -6.22 16.03 9.23
C ARG A 97 -6.59 15.08 10.38
N ASP A 98 -7.53 14.16 10.15
CA ASP A 98 -8.04 13.32 11.24
C ASP A 98 -7.07 12.20 11.61
N THR A 99 -6.29 11.69 10.65
CA THR A 99 -5.28 10.66 10.88
C THR A 99 -4.09 11.20 11.67
N VAL A 100 -3.54 12.36 11.28
CA VAL A 100 -2.42 12.97 12.02
C VAL A 100 -2.89 13.38 13.42
N LYS A 101 -4.08 13.99 13.54
CA LYS A 101 -4.70 14.31 14.83
C LYS A 101 -4.89 13.06 15.70
N ALA A 102 -5.40 11.96 15.15
CA ALA A 102 -5.60 10.72 15.88
C ALA A 102 -4.26 10.12 16.36
N ALA A 103 -3.23 10.14 15.51
CA ALA A 103 -1.90 9.65 15.86
C ALA A 103 -1.28 10.47 17.01
N LEU A 104 -1.47 11.79 16.99
CA LEU A 104 -0.82 12.73 17.91
C LEU A 104 -1.72 13.21 19.05
N VAL A 105 -2.89 12.61 19.25
CA VAL A 105 -3.88 13.06 20.25
C VAL A 105 -3.34 13.09 21.68
N HIS A 106 -2.41 12.19 22.00
CA HIS A 106 -1.78 12.08 23.31
C HIS A 106 -0.64 13.09 23.52
N LEU A 107 -0.19 13.75 22.45
CA LEU A 107 0.93 14.70 22.46
C LEU A 107 0.47 16.17 22.48
N HIS A 108 -0.83 16.43 22.69
CA HIS A 108 -1.44 17.78 22.64
C HIS A 108 -1.10 18.53 21.33
N GLY A 109 -1.32 17.89 20.17
CA GLY A 109 -0.99 18.47 18.87
C GLY A 109 -1.83 19.70 18.50
N GLY A 110 -1.16 20.73 17.98
CA GLY A 110 -1.77 21.95 17.44
C GLY A 110 -2.41 21.75 16.07
N LYS A 111 -2.47 22.81 15.25
CA LYS A 111 -3.02 22.76 13.89
C LYS A 111 -2.10 21.92 13.00
N GLN A 112 -2.63 20.89 12.36
CA GLN A 112 -1.83 19.92 11.58
C GLN A 112 -1.29 20.53 10.28
N ILE A 113 -0.02 20.30 9.97
CA ILE A 113 0.71 20.84 8.80
C ILE A 113 1.13 19.71 7.85
N GLU A 114 1.64 18.60 8.39
CA GLU A 114 2.07 17.41 7.66
C GLU A 114 0.92 16.72 6.94
N ARG A 115 1.15 16.30 5.69
CA ARG A 115 0.23 15.45 4.95
C ARG A 115 0.54 13.99 5.24
N VAL A 116 -0.49 13.21 5.55
CA VAL A 116 -0.37 11.76 5.85
C VAL A 116 0.38 10.99 4.75
N VAL A 117 0.14 11.33 3.48
CA VAL A 117 0.78 10.68 2.33
C VAL A 117 2.29 10.89 2.34
N ASP A 118 2.75 12.07 2.75
CA ASP A 118 4.17 12.39 2.83
C ASP A 118 4.82 11.55 3.93
N ALA A 119 4.18 11.43 5.10
CA ALA A 119 4.63 10.57 6.20
C ALA A 119 4.68 9.07 5.85
N ILE A 120 3.75 8.57 5.01
CA ILE A 120 3.73 7.17 4.54
C ILE A 120 4.88 6.90 3.58
N ARG A 121 5.12 7.82 2.64
CA ARG A 121 6.12 7.64 1.56
C ARG A 121 7.55 7.93 2.01
N ALA A 122 7.73 8.85 2.95
CA ALA A 122 9.05 9.29 3.38
C ALA A 122 9.89 8.14 3.95
N THR A 123 11.10 8.01 3.45
CA THR A 123 12.15 7.17 4.04
C THR A 123 12.72 7.85 5.30
N PRO A 124 13.39 7.09 6.19
CA PRO A 124 14.12 7.67 7.31
C PRO A 124 15.16 8.72 6.87
N GLU A 125 15.82 8.49 5.74
CA GLU A 125 16.82 9.38 5.16
C GLU A 125 16.19 10.69 4.67
N GLU A 126 15.07 10.61 3.93
CA GLU A 126 14.33 11.80 3.49
C GLU A 126 13.77 12.59 4.68
N THR A 127 13.27 11.90 5.71
CA THR A 127 12.81 12.57 6.94
C THR A 127 13.94 13.28 7.66
N ALA A 128 15.15 12.70 7.68
CA ALA A 128 16.32 13.35 8.27
C ALA A 128 16.79 14.57 7.44
N VAL A 129 16.63 14.52 6.11
CA VAL A 129 16.89 15.68 5.24
C VAL A 129 15.90 16.81 5.51
N GLU A 130 14.60 16.51 5.57
CA GLU A 130 13.57 17.51 5.90
C GLU A 130 13.75 18.12 7.29
N ALA A 131 14.15 17.31 8.28
CA ALA A 131 14.44 17.81 9.62
C ALA A 131 15.62 18.80 9.62
N ARG A 132 16.68 18.53 8.84
CA ARG A 132 17.83 19.44 8.70
C ARG A 132 17.45 20.72 7.96
N ASP A 133 16.67 20.61 6.88
CA ASP A 133 16.18 21.78 6.15
C ASP A 133 15.32 22.69 7.05
N LEU A 134 14.48 22.09 7.90
CA LEU A 134 13.71 22.81 8.91
C LEU A 134 14.61 23.51 9.94
N ASP A 135 15.66 22.83 10.41
CA ASP A 135 16.64 23.40 11.35
C ASP A 135 17.40 24.59 10.74
N GLU A 136 17.77 24.49 9.46
CA GLU A 136 18.45 25.56 8.73
C GLU A 136 17.57 26.81 8.61
N ASP A 137 16.30 26.65 8.24
CA ASP A 137 15.35 27.76 8.14
C ASP A 137 14.99 28.38 9.49
N GLU A 138 14.81 27.55 10.53
CA GLU A 138 14.63 28.07 11.89
C GLU A 138 15.88 28.86 12.35
N GLY A 139 17.08 28.44 11.90
CA GLY A 139 18.33 29.18 12.08
C GLY A 139 18.32 30.55 11.41
N MET A 140 17.93 30.61 10.12
CA MET A 140 17.78 31.88 9.38
C MET A 140 16.76 32.82 10.04
N THR A 141 15.65 32.26 10.56
CA THR A 141 14.65 33.03 11.30
C THR A 141 15.19 33.57 12.62
N LYS A 142 16.00 32.80 13.35
CA LYS A 142 16.68 33.27 14.57
C LYS A 142 17.65 34.42 14.27
N ASP A 143 18.39 34.34 13.18
CA ASP A 143 19.27 35.43 12.75
C ASP A 143 18.48 36.70 12.41
N ALA A 144 17.32 36.56 11.74
CA ALA A 144 16.42 37.68 11.47
C ALA A 144 15.91 38.32 12.78
N VAL A 145 15.55 37.54 13.80
CA VAL A 145 15.16 38.06 15.12
C VAL A 145 16.29 38.85 15.77
N VAL A 146 17.54 38.36 15.72
CA VAL A 146 18.72 39.07 16.25
C VAL A 146 18.90 40.43 15.54
N ILE A 147 18.69 40.49 14.23
CA ILE A 147 18.75 41.74 13.46
C ILE A 147 17.66 42.73 13.91
N LEU A 148 16.44 42.25 14.11
CA LEU A 148 15.32 43.07 14.60
C LEU A 148 15.61 43.63 16.00
N ASP A 149 16.11 42.79 16.91
CA ASP A 149 16.41 43.17 18.30
C ASP A 149 17.57 44.17 18.41
N ALA A 150 18.50 44.17 17.44
CA ALA A 150 19.60 45.13 17.40
C ALA A 150 19.13 46.59 17.15
N GLY A 151 17.91 46.79 16.63
CA GLY A 151 17.31 48.13 16.47
C GLY A 151 18.06 49.08 15.54
N LYS A 152 18.92 48.55 14.65
CA LYS A 152 19.74 49.36 13.73
C LYS A 152 18.87 49.99 12.63
N PRO A 153 19.33 51.09 11.99
CA PRO A 153 18.68 51.60 10.79
C PRO A 153 18.60 50.50 9.73
N LYS A 154 17.43 50.38 9.09
CA LYS A 154 17.12 49.33 8.10
C LYS A 154 17.08 47.89 8.66
N ALA A 155 16.87 47.73 9.97
CA ALA A 155 16.73 46.40 10.59
C ALA A 155 15.60 45.58 9.95
N TYR A 156 14.49 46.21 9.54
CA TYR A 156 13.41 45.53 8.85
C TYR A 156 13.86 44.91 7.52
N GLU A 157 14.45 45.70 6.62
CA GLU A 157 14.87 45.20 5.30
C GLU A 157 15.98 44.16 5.42
N GLN A 158 16.89 44.32 6.40
CA GLN A 158 17.95 43.34 6.67
C GLN A 158 17.40 42.03 7.21
N ALA A 159 16.43 42.09 8.14
CA ALA A 159 15.81 40.88 8.70
C ALA A 159 15.04 40.12 7.61
N VAL A 160 14.23 40.81 6.79
CA VAL A 160 13.53 40.18 5.65
C VAL A 160 14.54 39.51 4.71
N ALA A 161 15.65 40.17 4.38
CA ALA A 161 16.64 39.62 3.43
C ALA A 161 17.35 38.34 3.91
N VAL A 162 17.40 38.09 5.22
CA VAL A 162 18.02 36.89 5.80
C VAL A 162 17.03 35.72 5.89
N LEU A 163 15.71 35.96 5.84
CA LEU A 163 14.72 34.89 5.83
C LEU A 163 14.80 34.04 4.57
N ARG A 164 14.44 32.75 4.68
CA ARG A 164 14.33 31.83 3.54
C ARG A 164 13.30 32.36 2.54
N ALA A 165 13.43 31.94 1.27
CA ALA A 165 12.66 32.50 0.17
C ALA A 165 11.14 32.29 0.32
N ASP A 166 10.72 31.10 0.70
CA ASP A 166 9.33 30.74 1.00
C ASP A 166 8.79 31.44 2.26
N THR A 167 9.61 31.61 3.29
CA THR A 167 9.24 32.39 4.49
C THR A 167 8.98 33.85 4.14
N ARG A 168 9.75 34.42 3.20
CA ARG A 168 9.47 35.75 2.64
C ARG A 168 8.20 35.80 1.82
N GLU A 169 7.95 34.79 0.98
CA GLU A 169 6.72 34.68 0.19
C GLU A 169 5.49 34.65 1.10
N TRP A 170 5.52 33.86 2.18
CA TRP A 170 4.43 33.85 3.17
C TRP A 170 4.23 35.22 3.83
N TRP A 171 5.32 35.93 4.17
CA TRP A 171 5.23 37.28 4.70
C TRP A 171 4.62 38.27 3.69
N GLU A 172 4.99 38.18 2.42
CA GLU A 172 4.45 39.02 1.33
C GLU A 172 2.95 38.75 1.07
N ASP A 173 2.53 37.49 1.12
CA ASP A 173 1.12 37.09 1.04
C ASP A 173 0.30 37.69 2.18
N LEU A 174 0.83 37.65 3.41
CA LEU A 174 0.15 38.21 4.57
C LEU A 174 0.00 39.74 4.46
N LEU A 175 1.04 40.43 3.94
CA LEU A 175 1.01 41.86 3.67
C LEU A 175 0.03 42.25 2.56
N SER A 176 -0.25 41.33 1.62
CA SER A 176 -1.13 41.56 0.47
C SER A 176 -2.61 41.29 0.77
N ARG A 177 -2.92 40.81 1.97
CA ARG A 177 -4.26 40.39 2.39
C ARG A 177 -5.20 41.59 2.60
N ASP A 178 -6.46 41.47 2.18
CA ASP A 178 -7.43 42.56 2.32
C ASP A 178 -7.74 42.80 3.81
N PRO A 179 -7.81 44.06 4.28
CA PRO A 179 -8.24 44.38 5.64
C PRO A 179 -9.56 43.72 6.07
N GLY A 180 -10.45 43.39 5.14
CA GLY A 180 -11.70 42.67 5.40
C GLY A 180 -11.58 41.16 5.62
N ASP A 181 -10.41 40.57 5.37
CA ASP A 181 -10.14 39.13 5.57
C ASP A 181 -9.65 38.79 6.99
N TYR A 182 -9.47 39.81 7.84
CA TYR A 182 -9.03 39.67 9.22
C TYR A 182 -10.26 39.57 10.16
N ASP A 183 -10.22 38.61 11.09
CA ASP A 183 -11.20 38.54 12.17
C ASP A 183 -11.08 39.77 13.09
N GLU A 184 -12.13 40.09 13.87
CA GLU A 184 -12.17 41.28 14.76
C GLU A 184 -10.96 41.38 15.72
N ASP A 185 -10.33 40.26 16.06
CA ASP A 185 -9.20 40.16 16.99
C ASP A 185 -7.82 40.14 16.30
N GLN A 186 -7.76 40.18 14.96
CA GLN A 186 -6.50 40.08 14.21
C GLN A 186 -6.00 41.45 13.74
N GLU A 187 -4.77 41.80 14.14
CA GLU A 187 -4.09 42.98 13.60
C GLU A 187 -3.52 42.68 12.20
N PRO A 188 -3.77 43.55 11.20
CA PRO A 188 -3.16 43.41 9.89
C PRO A 188 -1.64 43.38 9.93
N ALA A 189 -1.03 42.63 9.00
CA ALA A 189 0.42 42.64 8.84
C ALA A 189 0.90 44.05 8.44
N THR A 190 1.97 44.51 9.09
CA THR A 190 2.58 45.82 8.80
C THR A 190 4.02 45.63 8.35
N PRO A 191 4.47 46.27 7.25
CA PRO A 191 5.81 46.10 6.69
C PRO A 191 6.86 46.91 7.49
N ASN A 192 7.02 46.58 8.77
CA ASN A 192 7.98 47.19 9.68
C ASN A 192 8.52 46.15 10.67
N ALA A 193 9.54 46.53 11.44
CA ALA A 193 10.22 45.63 12.38
C ALA A 193 9.26 44.99 13.41
N ALA A 194 8.30 45.75 13.93
CA ALA A 194 7.32 45.25 14.89
C ALA A 194 6.33 44.25 14.26
N GLY A 195 5.87 44.52 13.04
CA GLY A 195 4.99 43.64 12.29
C GLY A 195 5.67 42.31 11.94
N LEU A 196 6.90 42.37 11.44
CA LEU A 196 7.68 41.17 11.15
C LEU A 196 7.95 40.34 12.42
N ARG A 197 8.28 41.00 13.53
CA ARG A 197 8.45 40.31 14.82
C ARG A 197 7.18 39.60 15.28
N ARG A 198 6.01 40.24 15.16
CA ARG A 198 4.72 39.60 15.49
C ARG A 198 4.45 38.38 14.63
N PHE A 199 4.70 38.44 13.33
CA PHE A 199 4.57 37.29 12.42
C PHE A 199 5.49 36.14 12.82
N ILE A 200 6.76 36.45 13.13
CA ILE A 200 7.70 35.43 13.60
C ILE A 200 7.17 34.74 14.87
N ASP A 201 6.76 35.53 15.86
CA ASP A 201 6.35 35.00 17.18
C ASP A 201 4.99 34.27 17.13
N ARG A 202 4.02 34.76 16.34
CA ARG A 202 2.65 34.23 16.31
C ARG A 202 2.42 33.12 15.29
N ASP A 203 3.15 33.15 14.18
CA ASP A 203 2.86 32.26 13.04
C ASP A 203 4.02 31.28 12.80
N LEU A 204 5.24 31.78 12.59
CA LEU A 204 6.41 30.95 12.25
C LEU A 204 6.89 30.07 13.41
N GLN A 205 7.05 30.62 14.61
CA GLN A 205 7.55 29.84 15.75
C GLN A 205 6.62 28.66 16.10
N PRO A 206 5.29 28.85 16.19
CA PRO A 206 4.37 27.72 16.33
C PRO A 206 4.41 26.76 15.14
N TRP A 207 4.59 27.27 13.92
CA TRP A 207 4.71 26.44 12.72
C TRP A 207 5.93 25.52 12.78
N TYR A 208 7.12 26.03 13.16
CA TYR A 208 8.33 25.20 13.34
C TYR A 208 8.14 24.13 14.42
N ALA A 209 7.59 24.51 15.58
CA ALA A 209 7.36 23.58 16.68
C ALA A 209 6.41 22.44 16.25
N GLN A 210 5.33 22.77 15.57
CA GLN A 210 4.38 21.80 15.05
C GLN A 210 5.01 20.91 13.97
N ARG A 211 5.74 21.51 13.01
CA ARG A 211 6.39 20.78 11.92
C ARG A 211 7.42 19.78 12.44
N ARG A 212 8.23 20.21 13.41
CA ARG A 212 9.23 19.36 14.09
C ARG A 212 8.56 18.18 14.80
N MET A 213 7.51 18.45 15.58
CA MET A 213 6.74 17.40 16.25
C MET A 213 6.19 16.38 15.23
N GLU A 214 5.67 16.82 14.09
CA GLU A 214 5.17 15.92 13.06
C GLU A 214 6.28 15.09 12.40
N LEU A 215 7.43 15.69 12.08
CA LEU A 215 8.59 14.97 11.53
C LEU A 215 9.10 13.89 12.50
N GLU A 216 9.26 14.24 13.78
CA GLU A 216 9.69 13.32 14.83
C GLU A 216 8.70 12.16 15.03
N ASN A 217 7.41 12.39 14.77
CA ASN A 217 6.35 11.40 14.99
C ASN A 217 5.78 10.78 13.70
N ARG A 218 6.44 10.97 12.54
CA ARG A 218 6.10 10.28 11.28
C ARG A 218 5.88 8.77 11.42
N PRO A 219 6.67 8.02 12.21
CA PRO A 219 6.41 6.60 12.43
C PRO A 219 5.04 6.31 13.05
N LEU A 220 4.58 7.16 13.98
CA LEU A 220 3.26 7.01 14.61
C LEU A 220 2.14 7.36 13.63
N ILE A 221 2.30 8.42 12.84
CA ILE A 221 1.34 8.81 11.79
C ILE A 221 1.18 7.67 10.77
N ARG A 222 2.29 7.05 10.37
CA ARG A 222 2.31 5.91 9.45
C ARG A 222 1.62 4.68 10.05
N ALA A 223 1.94 4.35 11.31
CA ALA A 223 1.30 3.24 12.01
C ALA A 223 -0.22 3.45 12.14
N GLN A 224 -0.65 4.67 12.44
CA GLN A 224 -2.07 5.03 12.51
C GLN A 224 -2.77 4.85 11.17
N ALA A 225 -2.17 5.33 10.07
CA ALA A 225 -2.71 5.19 8.73
C ALA A 225 -2.84 3.71 8.31
N PHE A 226 -1.84 2.88 8.62
CA PHE A 226 -1.92 1.43 8.39
C PHE A 226 -2.95 0.73 9.27
N GLY A 227 -3.18 1.20 10.50
CA GLY A 227 -4.24 0.69 11.36
C GLY A 227 -5.62 1.01 10.82
N GLN A 228 -5.83 2.24 10.34
CA GLN A 228 -7.10 2.70 9.76
C GLN A 228 -7.38 2.11 8.38
N SER A 229 -6.35 1.64 7.67
CA SER A 229 -6.51 0.94 6.40
C SER A 229 -7.13 -0.45 6.54
N LEU A 230 -7.25 -0.96 7.76
CA LEU A 230 -7.92 -2.22 8.04
C LEU A 230 -9.44 -2.03 7.96
N ASP A 231 -10.08 -2.64 6.97
CA ASP A 231 -11.53 -2.85 6.95
C ASP A 231 -11.83 -4.16 7.72
N PRO A 232 -12.29 -4.10 8.98
CA PRO A 232 -12.39 -5.29 9.82
C PRO A 232 -13.42 -6.29 9.30
N ASP A 233 -14.49 -5.80 8.66
CA ASP A 233 -15.56 -6.63 8.13
C ASP A 233 -15.12 -7.35 6.86
N LYS A 234 -14.43 -6.66 5.94
CA LYS A 234 -13.87 -7.32 4.75
C LYS A 234 -12.78 -8.31 5.15
N LEU A 235 -11.85 -7.92 6.01
CA LEU A 235 -10.78 -8.82 6.47
C LEU A 235 -11.32 -10.04 7.22
N SER A 236 -12.34 -9.86 8.07
CA SER A 236 -13.02 -10.99 8.75
C SER A 236 -13.67 -11.96 7.75
N ARG A 237 -14.30 -11.45 6.69
CA ARG A 237 -14.87 -12.30 5.62
C ARG A 237 -13.79 -13.04 4.84
N LEU A 238 -12.68 -12.37 4.49
CA LEU A 238 -11.54 -12.98 3.82
C LEU A 238 -10.88 -14.06 4.70
N ALA A 239 -10.65 -13.78 5.99
CA ALA A 239 -10.08 -14.74 6.94
C ALA A 239 -10.96 -15.98 7.14
N ARG A 240 -12.30 -15.82 7.22
CA ARG A 240 -13.22 -16.97 7.27
C ARG A 240 -13.16 -17.81 6.00
N TYR A 241 -13.01 -17.17 4.84
CA TYR A 241 -12.84 -17.86 3.58
C TYR A 241 -11.48 -18.57 3.50
N GLU A 242 -10.42 -17.98 4.04
CA GLU A 242 -9.11 -18.63 4.16
C GLU A 242 -9.20 -19.94 4.96
N VAL A 243 -9.79 -19.87 6.16
CA VAL A 243 -9.99 -21.06 7.02
C VAL A 243 -10.81 -22.14 6.30
N HIS A 244 -11.81 -21.75 5.51
CA HIS A 244 -12.58 -22.69 4.71
C HIS A 244 -11.73 -23.36 3.63
N LEU A 245 -10.90 -22.59 2.91
CA LEU A 245 -9.99 -23.11 1.89
C LEU A 245 -8.92 -24.02 2.51
N ASP A 246 -8.38 -23.69 3.67
CA ASP A 246 -7.39 -24.52 4.39
C ASP A 246 -7.96 -25.87 4.77
N ARG A 247 -9.13 -25.89 5.40
CA ARG A 247 -9.83 -27.13 5.74
C ARG A 247 -10.21 -27.95 4.51
N LYS A 248 -10.45 -27.30 3.36
CA LYS A 248 -10.71 -28.01 2.10
C LYS A 248 -9.41 -28.60 1.56
N LEU A 249 -8.31 -27.83 1.56
CA LEU A 249 -6.98 -28.25 1.12
C LEU A 249 -6.52 -29.49 1.89
N GLU A 250 -6.57 -29.44 3.22
CA GLU A 250 -6.17 -30.53 4.10
C GLU A 250 -6.96 -31.81 3.82
N ARG A 251 -8.29 -31.71 3.70
CA ARG A 251 -9.16 -32.87 3.42
C ARG A 251 -8.89 -33.47 2.04
N THR A 252 -8.72 -32.63 1.02
CA THR A 252 -8.42 -33.09 -0.35
C THR A 252 -7.06 -33.80 -0.39
N LEU A 253 -6.03 -33.20 0.23
CA LEU A 253 -4.70 -33.79 0.28
C LEU A 253 -4.69 -35.11 1.06
N ALA A 254 -5.32 -35.14 2.23
CA ALA A 254 -5.41 -36.36 3.04
C ALA A 254 -6.12 -37.50 2.28
N MET A 255 -7.19 -37.20 1.55
CA MET A 255 -7.89 -38.18 0.72
C MET A 255 -7.00 -38.71 -0.42
N LEU A 256 -6.28 -37.81 -1.10
CA LEU A 256 -5.36 -38.17 -2.18
C LEU A 256 -4.26 -39.11 -1.67
N LEU A 257 -3.59 -38.73 -0.58
CA LEU A 257 -2.56 -39.56 0.03
C LEU A 257 -3.10 -40.94 0.47
N ARG A 258 -4.32 -40.97 1.03
CA ARG A 258 -4.94 -42.23 1.45
C ARG A 258 -5.21 -43.17 0.27
N LEU A 259 -5.69 -42.66 -0.86
CA LEU A 259 -5.90 -43.48 -2.07
C LEU A 259 -4.58 -44.02 -2.62
N GLN A 260 -3.53 -43.20 -2.60
CA GLN A 260 -2.20 -43.59 -3.05
C GLN A 260 -1.57 -44.66 -2.18
N ASP A 261 -1.76 -44.60 -0.86
CA ASP A 261 -1.29 -45.63 0.07
C ASP A 261 -2.02 -46.96 -0.18
N LEU A 262 -3.35 -46.94 -0.32
CA LEU A 262 -4.13 -48.14 -0.65
C LEU A 262 -3.67 -48.78 -1.97
N ARG A 263 -3.38 -47.96 -2.99
CA ARG A 263 -2.85 -48.45 -4.26
C ARG A 263 -1.48 -49.11 -4.08
N ARG A 264 -0.56 -48.50 -3.32
CA ARG A 264 0.75 -49.10 -3.04
C ARG A 264 0.65 -50.43 -2.32
N GLU A 265 -0.31 -50.58 -1.41
CA GLU A 265 -0.59 -51.85 -0.72
C GLU A 265 -1.10 -52.93 -1.69
N MET A 266 -1.94 -52.56 -2.66
CA MET A 266 -2.44 -53.50 -3.67
C MET A 266 -1.40 -53.87 -4.74
N ASP A 267 -0.56 -52.92 -5.17
CA ASP A 267 0.48 -53.17 -6.18
C ASP A 267 1.67 -53.97 -5.59
N GLY A 268 1.80 -54.00 -4.26
CA GLY A 268 2.83 -54.73 -3.53
C GLY A 268 2.45 -56.13 -3.03
N SER A 269 1.19 -56.57 -3.21
CA SER A 269 0.70 -57.93 -2.91
C SER A 269 0.59 -58.78 -4.17
#